data_AF-A0A815WLE4-F1
#
_entry.id   AF-A0A815WLE4-F1
#
_cell.length_a   1.000
_cell.length_b   1.000
_cell.length_c   1.000
_cell.angle_alpha   90.00
_cell.angle_beta   90.00
_cell.angle_gamma   90.00
#
_symmetry.space_group_name_H-M   'P 1'
#
loop_
_entity.id
_entity.type
_entity.pdbx_description
1 polymer ?
#
loop_
_entity_poly.entity_id
_entity_poly.type
_entity_poly.pdbx_seq_one_letter_code
_entity_poly.pdbx_strand_id
1 'polypeptide(L)'
;MILSKSSTYSLLKLYEKELIAKWTMSPHFDGSRVNYHHLALLCGVMANEGRLMIITKHDVNRQDIGLIIRCSFEQTVNAFMEAAAHAKTVP
;
A
#
# COMPACT_ATOMS: atom_id res chain seq x y z
N MET A 1 12.46 10.06 -19.33
CA MET A 1 11.16 9.65 -19.91
C MET A 1 10.06 9.97 -18.91
N ILE A 2 9.48 11.16 -19.01
CA ILE A 2 8.41 11.62 -18.12
C ILE A 2 7.11 11.06 -18.72
N LEU A 3 6.63 9.93 -18.21
CA LEU A 3 5.31 9.45 -18.54
C LEU A 3 4.31 10.49 -18.01
N SER A 4 3.60 11.16 -18.93
CA SER A 4 2.50 12.06 -18.61
C SER A 4 1.54 11.37 -17.64
N LYS A 5 1.04 12.09 -16.62
CA LYS A 5 0.13 11.57 -15.59
C LYS A 5 -1.03 10.74 -16.20
N SER A 6 -1.49 11.05 -17.41
CA SER A 6 -2.54 10.30 -18.13
C SER A 6 -2.14 8.86 -18.52
N SER A 7 -0.86 8.65 -18.86
CA SER A 7 -0.32 7.34 -19.23
C SER A 7 -0.09 6.45 -18.00
N THR A 8 0.33 7.03 -16.87
CA THR A 8 0.52 6.28 -15.62
C THR A 8 -0.80 5.75 -15.06
N TYR A 9 -1.89 6.54 -15.08
CA TYR A 9 -3.21 6.05 -14.65
C TYR A 9 -3.74 4.90 -15.52
N SER A 10 -3.46 4.92 -16.82
CA SER A 10 -3.88 3.86 -17.74
C SER A 10 -3.12 2.55 -17.47
N LEU A 11 -1.81 2.64 -17.21
CA LEU A 11 -1.00 1.49 -16.80
C LEU A 11 -1.43 0.95 -15.43
N LEU A 12 -1.71 1.83 -14.46
CA LEU A 12 -2.19 1.44 -13.13
C LEU A 12 -3.50 0.64 -13.19
N LYS A 13 -4.46 1.06 -14.04
CA LYS A 13 -5.70 0.29 -14.27
C LYS A 13 -5.48 -1.07 -14.94
N LEU A 14 -4.48 -1.17 -15.81
CA LEU A 14 -4.07 -2.44 -16.43
C LEU A 14 -3.44 -3.38 -15.39
N TYR A 15 -2.56 -2.85 -14.54
CA TYR A 15 -1.93 -3.59 -13.45
C TYR A 15 -2.92 -4.03 -12.37
N GLU A 16 -3.90 -3.19 -12.03
CA GLU A 16 -4.99 -3.56 -11.10
C GLU A 16 -5.74 -4.79 -11.62
N LYS A 17 -6.08 -4.82 -12.91
CA LYS A 17 -6.72 -5.99 -13.54
C LYS A 17 -5.85 -7.24 -13.48
N GLU A 18 -4.55 -7.11 -13.75
CA GLU A 18 -3.62 -8.24 -13.67
C GLU A 18 -3.44 -8.78 -12.25
N LEU A 19 -3.34 -7.90 -11.26
CA LEU A 19 -3.27 -8.28 -9.84
C LEU A 19 -4.53 -9.03 -9.43
N ILE A 20 -5.71 -8.50 -9.75
CA ILE A 20 -6.99 -9.14 -9.40
C ILE A 20 -7.10 -10.53 -10.05
N ALA A 21 -6.70 -10.66 -11.31
CA ALA A 21 -6.65 -11.95 -12.00
C ALA A 21 -5.69 -12.92 -11.28
N LYS A 22 -4.47 -12.46 -10.96
CA LYS A 22 -3.45 -13.26 -10.29
C LYS A 22 -3.88 -13.72 -8.90
N TRP A 23 -4.53 -12.86 -8.11
CA TRP A 23 -5.06 -13.20 -6.80
C TRP A 23 -6.23 -14.18 -6.88
N THR A 24 -7.10 -14.04 -7.88
CA THR A 24 -8.22 -14.97 -8.13
C THR A 24 -7.73 -16.36 -8.59
N MET A 25 -6.57 -16.44 -9.24
CA MET A 25 -5.96 -17.69 -9.73
C MET A 25 -4.99 -18.32 -8.73
N SER A 26 -4.80 -17.73 -7.54
CA SER A 26 -3.84 -18.21 -6.54
C SER A 26 -4.35 -19.47 -5.85
N PRO A 27 -3.56 -20.56 -5.77
CA PRO A 27 -3.94 -21.80 -5.10
C PRO A 27 -4.08 -21.65 -3.57
N HIS A 28 -3.62 -20.54 -3.00
CA HIS A 28 -3.79 -20.20 -1.58
C HIS A 28 -5.19 -19.68 -1.24
N PHE A 29 -6.02 -19.38 -2.25
CA PHE A 29 -7.39 -18.94 -2.10
C PHE A 29 -8.32 -20.13 -2.37
N ASP A 30 -8.42 -21.05 -1.41
CA ASP A 30 -9.05 -22.37 -1.56
C ASP A 30 -10.60 -22.37 -1.67
N GLY A 31 -11.23 -21.21 -1.88
CA GLY A 31 -12.70 -21.10 -1.97
C GLY A 31 -13.31 -19.86 -1.34
N SER A 32 -12.53 -19.04 -0.61
CA SER A 32 -13.01 -17.75 -0.13
C SER A 32 -13.18 -16.77 -1.30
N ARG A 33 -14.39 -16.71 -1.86
CA ARG A 33 -14.76 -15.69 -2.86
C ARG A 33 -14.77 -14.31 -2.19
N VAL A 34 -13.60 -13.68 -2.10
CA VAL A 34 -13.50 -12.30 -1.65
C VAL A 34 -14.13 -11.40 -2.71
N ASN A 35 -15.00 -10.50 -2.26
CA ASN A 35 -15.71 -9.58 -3.14
C ASN A 35 -14.69 -8.71 -3.91
N TYR A 36 -14.91 -8.53 -5.21
CA TYR A 36 -14.11 -7.69 -6.09
C TYR A 36 -13.82 -6.30 -5.51
N HIS A 37 -14.78 -5.70 -4.80
CA HIS A 37 -14.57 -4.40 -4.17
C HIS A 37 -13.45 -4.39 -3.13
N HIS A 38 -13.24 -5.47 -2.39
CA HIS A 38 -12.16 -5.57 -1.40
C HIS A 38 -10.80 -5.69 -2.09
N LEU A 39 -10.71 -6.49 -3.16
CA LEU A 39 -9.49 -6.60 -3.96
C LEU A 39 -9.18 -5.30 -4.70
N ALA A 40 -10.18 -4.62 -5.24
CA ALA A 40 -10.01 -3.34 -5.92
C ALA A 40 -9.52 -2.26 -4.96
N LEU A 41 -10.06 -2.19 -3.74
CA LEU A 41 -9.56 -1.30 -2.69
C LEU A 41 -8.10 -1.60 -2.33
N LEU A 42 -7.76 -2.88 -2.13
CA LEU A 42 -6.39 -3.30 -1.83
C LEU A 42 -5.43 -2.94 -2.97
N CYS A 43 -5.81 -3.22 -4.22
CA CYS A 43 -5.00 -2.87 -5.39
C CYS A 43 -4.86 -1.36 -5.56
N GLY A 44 -5.92 -0.58 -5.30
CA GLY A 44 -5.88 0.87 -5.28
C GLY A 44 -4.88 1.42 -4.25
N VAL A 45 -4.84 0.84 -3.05
CA VAL A 45 -3.84 1.20 -2.02
C VAL A 45 -2.42 0.81 -2.45
N MET A 46 -2.23 -0.39 -3.01
CA MET A 46 -0.92 -0.84 -3.53
C MET A 46 -0.41 -0.02 -4.71
N ALA A 47 -1.30 0.67 -5.42
CA ALA A 47 -0.97 1.43 -6.62
C ALA A 47 -1.02 2.96 -6.39
N ASN A 48 -1.11 3.39 -5.12
CA ASN A 48 -1.17 4.79 -4.75
C ASN A 48 0.13 5.54 -5.11
N GLU A 49 0.04 6.84 -5.37
CA GLU A 49 1.17 7.73 -5.69
C GLU A 49 2.00 7.38 -6.94
N GLY A 50 1.46 6.55 -7.84
CA GLY A 50 2.11 6.20 -9.10
C GLY A 50 3.30 5.25 -8.95
N ARG A 51 3.43 4.58 -7.80
CA ARG A 51 4.42 3.52 -7.55
C ARG A 51 3.68 2.29 -7.03
N LEU A 52 4.22 1.12 -7.35
CA LEU A 52 3.70 -0.11 -6.78
C LEU A 52 4.30 -0.30 -5.38
N MET A 53 3.46 -0.16 -4.37
CA MET A 53 3.81 -0.37 -2.98
C MET A 53 3.51 -1.80 -2.57
N ILE A 54 4.54 -2.50 -2.13
CA ILE A 54 4.39 -3.82 -1.51
C ILE A 54 3.87 -3.58 -0.09
N ILE A 55 2.80 -4.28 0.29
CA ILE A 55 2.30 -4.25 1.67
C ILE A 55 3.05 -5.32 2.45
N THR A 56 4.19 -4.93 3.03
CA THR A 56 4.88 -5.74 4.05
C THR A 56 4.93 -4.98 5.36
N LYS A 57 5.18 -5.72 6.45
CA LYS A 57 5.41 -5.15 7.78
C LYS A 57 6.47 -4.04 7.82
N HIS A 58 7.50 -4.15 6.97
CA HIS A 58 8.61 -3.19 6.94
C HIS A 58 8.31 -2.02 6.00
N ASP A 59 7.52 -2.25 4.96
CA ASP A 59 7.17 -1.22 3.97
C ASP A 59 6.14 -0.24 4.50
N VAL A 60 5.15 -0.67 5.30
CA VAL A 60 4.16 0.22 5.93
C VAL A 60 4.86 1.28 6.80
N ASN A 61 5.91 0.90 7.51
CA ASN A 61 6.66 1.82 8.38
C ASN A 61 7.55 2.82 7.60
N ARG A 62 7.72 2.65 6.29
CA ARG A 62 8.45 3.56 5.40
C ARG A 62 7.53 4.55 4.67
N GLN A 63 6.22 4.38 4.79
CA GLN A 63 5.26 5.31 4.20
C GLN A 63 5.16 6.58 5.06
N ASP A 64 4.85 7.71 4.42
CA ASP A 64 4.54 8.96 5.12
C ASP A 64 3.11 8.93 5.68
N ILE A 65 2.84 7.89 6.46
CA ILE A 65 1.61 7.72 7.23
C ILE A 65 1.84 8.27 8.63
N GLY A 66 0.82 8.90 9.20
CA GLY A 66 0.91 9.58 10.49
C GLY A 66 1.57 8.74 11.59
N LEU A 67 2.30 9.40 12.50
CA LEU A 67 3.12 8.78 13.53
C LEU A 67 2.36 7.69 14.32
N ILE A 68 1.13 7.97 14.73
CA ILE A 68 0.31 7.03 15.52
C ILE A 68 0.05 5.73 14.74
N ILE A 69 -0.19 5.83 13.43
CA ILE A 69 -0.44 4.68 12.56
C ILE A 69 0.83 3.83 12.45
N ARG A 70 2.01 4.45 12.28
CA ARG A 70 3.31 3.75 12.32
C ARG A 70 3.56 3.08 13.66
N CYS A 71 3.35 3.80 14.76
CA CYS A 71 3.56 3.30 16.12
C CYS A 71 2.64 2.12 16.48
N SER A 72 1.47 2.02 15.84
CA SER A 72 0.50 0.93 16.08
C SER A 72 0.96 -0.41 15.48
N PHE A 73 1.98 -0.42 14.62
CA PHE A 73 2.45 -1.61 13.93
C PHE A 73 3.86 -2.02 14.40
N GLU A 74 3.93 -2.67 15.57
CA GLU A 74 5.10 -3.34 16.20
C GLU A 74 6.43 -2.55 16.36
N GLN A 75 6.56 -1.34 15.82
CA GLN A 75 7.76 -0.48 15.91
C GLN A 75 7.53 0.80 16.72
N THR A 76 6.72 0.70 17.77
CA THR A 76 6.29 1.84 18.60
C THR A 76 7.46 2.68 19.10
N VAL A 77 8.45 2.07 19.75
CA VAL A 77 9.57 2.80 20.39
C VAL A 77 10.45 3.49 19.34
N ASN A 78 10.83 2.78 18.29
CA ASN A 78 11.70 3.34 17.24
C ASN A 78 11.02 4.49 16.50
N ALA A 79 9.72 4.36 16.21
CA ALA A 79 8.95 5.42 15.56
C ALA A 79 8.80 6.67 16.45
N PHE A 80 8.57 6.51 17.77
CA PHE A 80 8.53 7.63 18.71
C PHE A 80 9.88 8.32 18.87
N MET A 81 10.98 7.57 18.95
CA MET A 81 12.33 8.13 19.09
C MET A 81 12.72 8.93 17.83
N GLU A 82 12.41 8.42 16.64
CA GLU A 82 12.62 9.13 15.37
C GLU A 82 11.77 10.41 15.30
N ALA A 83 10.49 10.34 15.71
CA ALA A 83 9.62 11.52 15.71
C ALA A 83 10.07 12.59 16.72
N ALA A 84 10.49 12.18 17.92
CA ALA A 84 11.02 13.08 18.94
C ALA A 84 12.31 13.77 18.46
N ALA A 85 13.21 13.03 17.82
CA ALA A 85 14.45 13.59 17.26
C ALA A 85 14.21 14.63 16.15
N HIS A 86 13.11 14.49 15.39
CA HIS A 86 12.76 15.39 14.28
C HIS A 86 11.64 16.39 14.63
N ALA A 87 11.24 16.48 15.90
CA ALA A 87 10.13 17.33 16.38
C ALA A 87 8.85 17.17 15.53
N LYS A 88 8.53 15.94 15.09
CA LYS A 88 7.32 15.67 14.31
C LYS A 88 6.07 15.89 15.17
N THR A 89 5.23 16.84 14.79
CA THR A 89 3.90 17.03 15.38
C THR A 89 2.92 16.06 14.76
N VAL A 90 2.07 15.45 15.58
CA VAL A 90 0.98 14.62 15.09
C VAL A 90 -0.15 15.55 14.63
N PRO A 91 -0.62 15.47 13.38
CA PRO A 91 -1.86 16.14 12.96
C PRO A 91 -3.10 15.49 13.62
#